data_AF-V3ZRF2-F1
#
_entry.id   AF-V3ZRF2-F1
#
_cell.length_a   1.000
_cell.length_b   1.000
_cell.length_c   1.000
_cell.angle_alpha   90.00
_cell.angle_beta   90.00
_cell.angle_gamma   90.00
#
_symmetry.space_group_name_H-M   'P 1'
#
loop_
_entity.id
_entity.type
_entity.pdbx_description
1 polymer ?
#
loop_
_entity_poly.entity_id
_entity_poly.type
_entity_poly.pdbx_seq_one_letter_code
_entity_poly.pdbx_strand_id
1 'polypeptide(L)'
;MADMSFGVDNFQQLNKACEIGKKLFYKECTTTTMDDAKELGLNGSDHGTAIMAEVQTNARGAKNNKWSALHTGNIFVSIILHKTKLEQGYISRFTTEVAASLAVLKAVKDLGIDNVKTKYPNDLWIRGHKLAGFLLEEVMFDIDGSIPLKHLAILGIGLNVNSDIWGEPGLSRLATSIRCELHGKYVSREKLFAQICFNLEENLKKRQSELFSEFCEHHLFQPGQQIMVNSLRDKKHFKAEILEFKDNWNFRLKCEGSEEIIENNSTYYSLRPIPSHVIYIIRNGGHDKTSSSLLLMEIFLSLIDTTQYTVKYLNLHDIQNDDWQTYCKLVVISDNSEESDWLKSSDSLKSFVNNGGRLLTMGQSSSVFPITQQFVAKTNNNLDDGGGLKLIEVELGGKNFAQKIPLCYRDTYYSFNTETSDQILAKYNDAQNHVAMVTKQYGQGRICMCGFNPEINYINVDNFSGTIPFHKELEENVFLQDLLFFNIFKSLDCY
;
A
#
# COMPACT_ATOMS: atom_id res chain seq x y z
N MET A 1 -18.87 -12.68 12.09
CA MET A 1 -17.48 -12.71 11.60
C MET A 1 -17.22 -14.11 11.10
N ALA A 2 -16.76 -14.28 9.85
CA ALA A 2 -16.18 -15.55 9.43
C ALA A 2 -14.99 -15.84 10.36
N ASP A 3 -14.81 -17.09 10.77
CA ASP A 3 -13.67 -17.49 11.58
C ASP A 3 -12.39 -17.18 10.79
N MET A 4 -11.70 -16.12 11.19
CA MET A 4 -10.45 -15.67 10.60
C MET A 4 -9.25 -16.40 11.22
N SER A 5 -9.45 -17.39 12.09
CA SER A 5 -8.37 -18.18 12.68
C SER A 5 -7.62 -18.98 11.61
N PHE A 6 -6.38 -19.35 11.94
CA PHE A 6 -5.52 -20.07 11.00
C PHE A 6 -5.79 -21.57 11.12
N GLY A 7 -6.21 -22.21 10.04
CA GLY A 7 -6.47 -23.64 10.01
C GLY A 7 -5.18 -24.46 9.97
N VAL A 8 -4.62 -24.83 11.13
CA VAL A 8 -3.35 -25.59 11.24
C VAL A 8 -3.40 -26.89 10.45
N ASP A 9 -4.46 -27.69 10.58
CA ASP A 9 -4.60 -28.97 9.86
C ASP A 9 -4.68 -28.78 8.35
N ASN A 10 -5.42 -27.75 7.91
CA ASN A 10 -5.52 -27.40 6.49
C ASN A 10 -4.15 -26.98 5.94
N PHE A 11 -3.42 -26.13 6.66
CA PHE A 11 -2.04 -25.78 6.31
C PHE A 11 -1.13 -27.00 6.21
N GLN A 12 -1.20 -27.92 7.18
CA GLN A 12 -0.37 -29.13 7.17
C GLN A 12 -0.64 -30.04 5.96
N GLN A 13 -1.90 -30.14 5.52
CA GLN A 13 -2.26 -30.87 4.30
C GLN A 13 -1.74 -30.19 3.03
N LEU A 14 -1.68 -28.86 3.02
CA LEU A 14 -1.22 -28.05 1.88
C LEU A 14 0.31 -27.92 1.81
N ASN A 15 1.03 -28.03 2.93
CA ASN A 15 2.46 -27.76 3.01
C ASN A 15 3.32 -28.85 2.37
N LYS A 16 3.87 -28.52 1.19
CA LYS A 16 4.75 -29.40 0.39
C LYS A 16 6.25 -29.26 0.71
N ALA A 17 6.67 -28.34 1.57
CA ALA A 17 8.06 -28.26 2.03
C ALA A 17 8.47 -29.57 2.73
N CYS A 18 9.75 -29.90 2.78
CA CYS A 18 10.24 -31.13 3.43
C CYS A 18 10.43 -30.95 4.94
N GLU A 19 11.00 -29.82 5.36
CA GLU A 19 11.33 -29.51 6.76
C GLU A 19 10.60 -28.25 7.26
N ILE A 20 10.56 -27.19 6.44
CA ILE A 20 10.01 -25.90 6.88
C ILE A 20 8.49 -25.98 7.13
N GLY A 21 8.07 -25.62 8.34
CA GLY A 21 6.66 -25.60 8.74
C GLY A 21 6.03 -26.98 8.95
N LYS A 22 6.79 -28.09 8.91
CA LYS A 22 6.24 -29.43 9.21
C LYS A 22 5.71 -29.55 10.62
N LYS A 23 6.31 -28.81 11.56
CA LYS A 23 5.77 -28.60 12.89
C LYS A 23 5.38 -27.13 13.01
N LEU A 24 4.11 -26.87 13.29
CA LEU A 24 3.57 -25.53 13.49
C LEU A 24 2.94 -25.43 14.88
N PHE A 25 3.48 -24.54 15.70
CA PHE A 25 2.82 -24.10 16.93
C PHE A 25 2.02 -22.85 16.61
N TYR A 26 0.71 -22.91 16.85
CA TYR A 26 -0.19 -21.79 16.64
C TYR A 26 -0.65 -21.23 17.98
N LYS A 27 -0.67 -19.89 18.09
CA LYS A 27 -1.13 -19.17 19.27
C LYS A 27 -2.12 -18.07 18.85
N GLU A 28 -3.18 -17.87 19.61
CA GLU A 28 -4.04 -16.70 19.40
C GLU A 28 -3.30 -15.40 19.74
N CYS A 29 -2.52 -15.40 20.82
CA CYS A 29 -1.77 -14.23 21.25
C CYS A 29 -0.45 -14.64 21.91
N THR A 30 0.59 -13.84 21.70
CA THR A 30 1.88 -13.95 22.38
C THR A 30 2.51 -12.56 22.59
N THR A 31 3.61 -12.47 23.33
CA THR A 31 4.42 -11.25 23.38
C THR A 31 5.16 -11.07 22.05
N THR A 32 5.91 -12.09 21.63
CA THR A 32 6.48 -12.20 20.29
C THR A 32 6.81 -13.65 19.92
N THR A 33 6.55 -14.01 18.67
CA THR A 33 6.89 -15.34 18.13
C THR A 33 8.40 -15.60 18.11
N MET A 34 9.22 -14.55 18.10
CA MET A 34 10.69 -14.66 18.09
C MET A 34 11.21 -15.28 19.39
N ASP A 35 10.67 -14.85 20.55
CA ASP A 35 11.08 -15.37 21.86
C ASP A 35 10.56 -16.79 22.07
N ASP A 36 9.31 -17.05 21.65
CA ASP A 36 8.73 -18.39 21.64
C ASP A 36 9.59 -19.38 20.82
N ALA A 37 10.00 -18.97 19.63
CA ALA A 37 10.85 -19.80 18.76
C ALA A 37 12.24 -20.00 19.34
N LYS A 38 12.82 -18.97 19.96
CA LYS A 38 14.11 -19.06 20.64
C LYS A 38 14.06 -20.06 21.80
N GLU A 39 13.03 -20.01 22.64
CA GLU A 39 12.84 -20.94 23.76
C GLU A 39 12.67 -22.37 23.25
N LEU A 40 11.81 -22.59 22.26
CA LEU A 40 11.60 -23.91 21.68
C LEU A 40 12.86 -24.48 21.01
N GLY A 41 13.63 -23.63 20.31
CA GLY A 41 14.89 -24.03 19.70
C GLY A 41 15.96 -24.38 20.72
N LEU A 42 16.02 -23.64 21.83
CA LEU A 42 16.85 -23.92 23.00
C LEU A 42 16.53 -25.26 23.66
N ASN A 43 15.24 -25.59 23.71
CA ASN A 43 14.75 -26.86 24.23
C ASN A 43 14.84 -28.01 23.20
N GLY A 44 15.57 -27.81 22.10
CA GLY A 44 15.90 -28.87 21.14
C GLY A 44 14.87 -29.09 20.03
N SER A 45 13.98 -28.13 19.76
CA SER A 45 13.05 -28.24 18.63
C SER A 45 13.77 -28.33 17.29
N ASP A 46 13.18 -29.10 16.39
CA ASP A 46 13.76 -29.43 15.09
C ASP A 46 13.88 -28.21 14.17
N HIS A 47 14.84 -28.27 13.26
CA HIS A 47 14.94 -27.36 12.12
C HIS A 47 13.61 -27.28 11.36
N GLY A 48 13.22 -26.07 10.97
CA GLY A 48 11.99 -25.81 10.23
C GLY A 48 10.74 -25.71 11.11
N THR A 49 10.82 -25.98 12.42
CA THR A 49 9.71 -25.74 13.35
C THR A 49 9.30 -24.26 13.29
N ALA A 50 8.00 -24.03 13.04
CA ALA A 50 7.42 -22.71 12.91
C ALA A 50 6.51 -22.39 14.11
N ILE A 51 6.51 -21.13 14.53
CA ILE A 51 5.64 -20.60 15.58
C ILE A 51 4.88 -19.43 14.98
N MET A 52 3.56 -19.54 14.89
CA MET A 52 2.67 -18.49 14.37
C MET A 52 1.78 -17.94 15.48
N ALA A 53 1.52 -16.64 15.44
CA ALA A 53 0.53 -16.01 16.30
C ALA A 53 -0.43 -15.12 15.51
N GLU A 54 -1.70 -15.03 15.91
CA GLU A 54 -2.61 -14.01 15.35
C GLU A 54 -2.22 -12.62 15.81
N VAL A 55 -1.86 -12.48 17.08
CA VAL A 55 -1.51 -11.21 17.72
C VAL A 55 -0.19 -11.31 18.46
N GLN A 56 0.62 -10.27 18.36
CA GLN A 56 1.84 -10.06 19.15
C GLN A 56 1.78 -8.72 19.87
N THR A 57 1.83 -8.72 21.19
CA THR A 57 1.75 -7.48 22.00
C THR A 57 3.06 -6.69 22.03
N ASN A 58 4.18 -7.32 21.68
CA ASN A 58 5.51 -6.70 21.64
C ASN A 58 6.35 -7.20 20.44
N ALA A 59 5.75 -7.24 19.25
CA ALA A 59 6.45 -7.65 18.05
C ALA A 59 7.65 -6.75 17.72
N ARG A 60 8.75 -7.39 17.30
CA ARG A 60 10.02 -6.73 17.01
C ARG A 60 10.25 -6.59 15.50
N GLY A 61 10.76 -5.43 15.10
CA GLY A 61 11.43 -5.22 13.82
C GLY A 61 12.94 -5.08 14.02
N ALA A 62 13.68 -5.03 12.91
CA ALA A 62 15.12 -4.83 12.96
C ALA A 62 15.51 -3.53 13.68
N LYS A 63 16.67 -3.53 14.35
CA LYS A 63 17.27 -2.35 15.02
C LYS A 63 16.35 -1.71 16.07
N ASN A 64 15.67 -2.52 16.87
CA ASN A 64 14.73 -2.09 17.93
C ASN A 64 13.50 -1.32 17.42
N ASN A 65 13.21 -1.37 16.12
CA ASN A 65 11.93 -0.89 15.61
C ASN A 65 10.80 -1.80 16.12
N LYS A 66 9.60 -1.24 16.27
CA LYS A 66 8.39 -2.03 16.57
C LYS A 66 7.72 -2.46 15.28
N TRP A 67 7.12 -3.66 15.30
CA TRP A 67 6.21 -4.12 14.26
C TRP A 67 4.79 -4.07 14.83
N SER A 68 3.82 -3.49 14.11
CA SER A 68 2.41 -3.54 14.54
C SER A 68 1.84 -4.91 14.16
N ALA A 69 1.48 -5.71 15.15
CA ALA A 69 0.89 -7.04 15.00
C ALA A 69 -0.30 -7.23 15.94
N LEU A 70 -1.13 -6.18 16.04
CA LEU A 70 -2.34 -6.18 16.88
C LEU A 70 -3.59 -6.66 16.14
N HIS A 71 -3.51 -6.78 14.81
CA HIS A 71 -4.61 -7.18 13.93
C HIS A 71 -4.45 -8.62 13.45
N THR A 72 -5.50 -9.42 13.64
CA THR A 72 -5.62 -10.82 13.18
C THR A 72 -5.69 -10.91 11.65
N GLY A 73 -5.54 -12.13 11.10
CA GLY A 73 -5.67 -12.33 9.65
C GLY A 73 -4.39 -12.01 8.88
N ASN A 74 -3.26 -11.90 9.57
CA ASN A 74 -1.93 -11.74 9.00
C ASN A 74 -1.10 -13.02 9.18
N ILE A 75 0.10 -13.06 8.59
CA ILE A 75 1.08 -14.12 8.84
C ILE A 75 2.20 -13.50 9.67
N PHE A 76 2.16 -13.77 10.97
CA PHE A 76 3.24 -13.44 11.89
C PHE A 76 3.84 -14.74 12.40
N VAL A 77 5.03 -15.08 11.89
CA VAL A 77 5.64 -16.37 12.14
C VAL A 77 7.14 -16.25 12.38
N SER A 78 7.65 -17.07 13.29
CA SER A 78 9.08 -17.26 13.50
C SER A 78 9.45 -18.72 13.22
N ILE A 79 10.52 -18.93 12.46
CA ILE A 79 10.97 -20.24 12.01
C ILE A 79 12.35 -20.53 12.61
N ILE A 80 12.50 -21.72 13.19
CA ILE A 80 13.73 -22.18 13.79
C ILE A 80 14.66 -22.75 12.72
N LEU A 81 15.82 -22.13 12.52
CA LEU A 81 16.83 -22.57 11.55
C LEU A 81 18.08 -23.09 12.28
N HIS A 82 18.52 -24.30 11.95
CA HIS A 82 19.77 -24.87 12.45
C HIS A 82 20.82 -24.65 11.35
N LYS A 83 21.80 -23.77 11.57
CA LYS A 83 22.75 -23.43 10.49
C LYS A 83 23.57 -24.61 9.99
N THR A 84 23.76 -25.65 10.82
CA THR A 84 24.42 -26.90 10.43
C THR A 84 23.68 -27.68 9.35
N LYS A 85 22.38 -27.42 9.15
CA LYS A 85 21.56 -28.03 8.10
C LYS A 85 21.45 -27.18 6.84
N LEU A 86 21.96 -25.95 6.85
CA LEU A 86 21.89 -25.07 5.69
C LEU A 86 23.03 -25.43 4.73
N GLU A 87 22.70 -25.67 3.45
CA GLU A 87 23.65 -25.97 2.37
C GLU A 87 24.42 -24.71 1.95
N GLN A 88 25.20 -24.16 2.88
CA GLN A 88 26.26 -23.18 2.69
C GLN A 88 26.76 -22.77 4.07
N GLY A 89 28.05 -22.97 4.32
CA GLY A 89 28.69 -22.52 5.56
C GLY A 89 28.39 -21.04 5.82
N TYR A 90 27.73 -20.78 6.95
CA TYR A 90 27.41 -19.45 7.50
C TYR A 90 26.62 -18.53 6.56
N ILE A 91 25.42 -18.95 6.15
CA ILE A 91 24.45 -18.05 5.51
C ILE A 91 24.34 -16.77 6.35
N SER A 92 24.82 -15.65 5.80
CA SER A 92 24.84 -14.38 6.51
C SER A 92 23.42 -13.96 6.89
N ARG A 93 23.31 -13.10 7.90
CA ARG A 93 22.02 -12.53 8.31
C ARG A 93 21.20 -12.02 7.11
N PHE A 94 21.84 -11.25 6.23
CA PHE A 94 21.19 -10.68 5.05
C PHE A 94 20.80 -11.74 4.02
N THR A 95 21.65 -12.72 3.75
CA THR A 95 21.34 -13.79 2.79
C THR A 95 20.09 -14.57 3.21
N THR A 96 19.92 -14.85 4.51
CA THR A 96 18.72 -15.54 5.02
C THR A 96 17.47 -14.66 4.96
N GLU A 97 17.58 -13.40 5.36
CA GLU A 97 16.46 -12.43 5.27
C GLU A 97 16.02 -12.25 3.80
N VAL A 98 16.97 -12.21 2.86
CA VAL A 98 16.70 -12.11 1.42
C VAL A 98 16.04 -13.38 0.87
N ALA A 99 16.54 -14.57 1.23
CA ALA A 99 15.91 -15.84 0.84
C ALA A 99 14.43 -15.90 1.25
N ALA A 100 14.12 -15.45 2.47
CA ALA A 100 12.75 -15.33 2.96
C ALA A 100 11.94 -14.27 2.19
N SER A 101 12.53 -13.11 1.91
CA SER A 101 11.87 -12.07 1.13
C SER A 101 11.53 -12.52 -0.29
N LEU A 102 12.42 -13.25 -0.96
CA LEU A 102 12.18 -13.79 -2.29
C LEU A 102 11.11 -14.90 -2.27
N ALA A 103 11.06 -15.69 -1.18
CA ALA A 103 10.04 -16.71 -1.01
C ALA A 103 8.64 -16.12 -0.89
N VAL A 104 8.50 -15.06 -0.10
CA VAL A 104 7.24 -14.29 0.01
C VAL A 104 6.93 -13.55 -1.28
N LEU A 105 7.93 -12.90 -1.90
CA LEU A 105 7.75 -12.18 -3.15
C LEU A 105 7.17 -13.08 -4.24
N LYS A 106 7.72 -14.29 -4.41
CA LYS A 106 7.22 -15.25 -5.39
C LYS A 106 5.77 -15.63 -5.09
N ALA A 107 5.45 -15.96 -3.84
CA ALA A 107 4.10 -16.33 -3.45
C ALA A 107 3.08 -15.17 -3.63
N VAL A 108 3.51 -13.92 -3.43
CA VAL A 108 2.70 -12.72 -3.67
C VAL A 108 2.48 -12.48 -5.16
N LYS A 109 3.50 -12.67 -6.00
CA LYS A 109 3.36 -12.59 -7.46
C LYS A 109 2.44 -13.67 -8.02
N ASP A 110 2.48 -14.88 -7.47
CA ASP A 110 1.59 -15.98 -7.87
C ASP A 110 0.09 -15.65 -7.58
N LEU A 111 -0.20 -14.65 -6.74
CA LEU A 111 -1.54 -14.12 -6.51
C LEU A 111 -1.96 -13.03 -7.53
N GLY A 112 -1.07 -12.64 -8.45
CA GLY A 112 -1.29 -11.60 -9.45
C GLY A 112 -0.82 -10.20 -9.06
N ILE A 113 -0.04 -10.07 -7.98
CA ILE A 113 0.52 -8.78 -7.54
C ILE A 113 1.95 -8.63 -8.09
N ASP A 114 2.06 -8.17 -9.34
CA ASP A 114 3.35 -8.12 -10.06
C ASP A 114 4.27 -6.96 -9.64
N ASN A 115 3.69 -5.90 -9.09
CA ASN A 115 4.38 -4.66 -8.73
C ASN A 115 5.09 -4.69 -7.36
N VAL A 116 5.10 -5.83 -6.67
CA VAL A 116 5.87 -6.01 -5.43
C VAL A 116 7.37 -5.90 -5.71
N LYS A 117 8.05 -5.11 -4.87
CA LYS A 117 9.48 -4.82 -4.97
C LYS A 117 10.22 -5.24 -3.70
N THR A 118 11.44 -5.72 -3.86
CA THR A 118 12.37 -5.87 -2.73
C THR A 118 12.91 -4.48 -2.37
N LYS A 119 12.77 -4.09 -1.11
CA LYS A 119 13.43 -2.90 -0.57
C LYS A 119 14.51 -3.34 0.40
N TYR A 120 15.71 -2.87 0.12
CA TYR A 120 16.91 -3.20 0.88
C TYR A 120 16.78 -2.67 2.33
N PRO A 121 17.22 -3.45 3.33
CA PRO A 121 17.81 -4.78 3.21
C PRO A 121 16.81 -5.95 3.30
N ASN A 122 15.60 -5.73 3.82
CA ASN A 122 14.77 -6.81 4.37
C ASN A 122 13.27 -6.49 4.35
N ASP A 123 12.80 -5.68 3.40
CA ASP A 123 11.38 -5.33 3.28
C ASP A 123 10.84 -5.72 1.90
N LEU A 124 9.56 -6.09 1.81
CA LEU A 124 8.81 -6.08 0.56
C LEU A 124 7.87 -4.89 0.55
N TRP A 125 7.89 -4.13 -0.54
CA TRP A 125 7.12 -2.91 -0.71
C TRP A 125 6.24 -2.99 -1.95
N ILE A 126 5.06 -2.40 -1.88
CA ILE A 126 4.18 -2.15 -3.04
C ILE A 126 3.80 -0.67 -3.01
N ARG A 127 4.05 0.04 -4.12
CA ARG A 127 3.71 1.47 -4.25
C ARG A 127 4.22 2.34 -3.09
N GLY A 128 5.39 2.01 -2.55
CA GLY A 128 6.01 2.73 -1.43
C GLY A 128 5.48 2.36 -0.03
N HIS A 129 4.54 1.42 0.05
CA HIS A 129 3.99 0.90 1.29
C HIS A 129 4.61 -0.44 1.65
N LYS A 130 4.93 -0.63 2.92
CA LYS A 130 5.48 -1.89 3.42
C LYS A 130 4.42 -3.00 3.46
N LEU A 131 4.69 -4.10 2.74
CA LEU A 131 3.87 -5.32 2.76
C LEU A 131 4.41 -6.34 3.77
N ALA A 132 5.73 -6.54 3.77
CA ALA A 132 6.37 -7.55 4.60
C ALA A 132 7.72 -7.08 5.15
N GLY A 133 8.12 -7.66 6.28
CA GLY A 133 9.43 -7.48 6.89
C GLY A 133 10.02 -8.80 7.38
N PHE A 134 11.34 -8.93 7.28
CA PHE A 134 12.08 -10.13 7.67
C PHE A 134 13.10 -9.77 8.74
N LEU A 135 13.24 -10.63 9.75
CA LEU A 135 14.18 -10.42 10.85
C LEU A 135 14.88 -11.72 11.17
N LEU A 136 16.21 -11.75 11.08
CA LEU A 136 16.99 -12.88 11.58
C LEU A 136 17.72 -12.50 12.86
N GLU A 137 17.45 -13.25 13.94
CA GLU A 137 18.21 -13.20 15.20
C GLU A 137 19.04 -14.48 15.33
N GLU A 138 20.35 -14.33 15.51
CA GLU A 138 21.25 -15.45 15.79
C GLU A 138 21.38 -15.66 17.29
N VAL A 139 21.33 -16.92 17.73
CA VAL A 139 21.51 -17.27 19.13
C VAL A 139 22.86 -17.95 19.29
N MET A 140 23.78 -17.24 19.95
CA MET A 140 25.09 -17.79 20.34
C MET A 140 24.98 -18.40 21.73
N PHE A 141 25.52 -19.61 21.88
CA PHE A 141 25.68 -20.27 23.17
C PHE A 141 27.14 -20.60 23.38
N ASP A 142 27.73 -20.10 24.46
CA ASP A 142 28.95 -20.67 25.01
C ASP A 142 28.55 -21.80 25.96
N ILE A 143 28.81 -23.04 25.55
CA ILE A 143 28.75 -24.19 26.46
C ILE A 143 30.11 -24.87 26.41
N ASP A 144 30.96 -24.47 27.36
CA ASP A 144 32.14 -25.16 27.92
C ASP A 144 33.13 -25.93 27.03
N GLY A 145 33.13 -25.70 25.71
CA GLY A 145 34.11 -26.29 24.80
C GLY A 145 33.90 -27.77 24.46
N SER A 146 32.75 -28.37 24.82
CA SER A 146 32.54 -29.83 24.67
C SER A 146 31.52 -30.27 23.61
N ILE A 147 30.81 -29.36 22.94
CA ILE A 147 29.75 -29.73 21.97
C ILE A 147 29.89 -28.87 20.70
N PRO A 148 29.84 -29.45 19.48
CA PRO A 148 29.79 -28.64 18.27
C PRO A 148 28.55 -27.76 18.29
N LEU A 149 28.76 -26.44 18.28
CA LEU A 149 27.76 -25.39 18.31
C LEU A 149 26.66 -25.66 17.27
N LYS A 150 25.47 -26.07 17.71
CA LYS A 150 24.26 -25.94 16.88
C LYS A 150 23.95 -24.45 16.81
N HIS A 151 24.53 -23.75 15.84
CA HIS A 151 24.22 -22.33 15.63
C HIS A 151 22.74 -22.21 15.27
N LEU A 152 21.95 -21.69 16.21
CA LEU A 152 20.53 -21.48 16.08
C LEU A 152 20.29 -20.09 15.48
N ALA A 153 19.44 -20.00 14.47
CA ALA A 153 18.95 -18.73 13.95
C ALA A 153 17.43 -18.74 13.94
N ILE A 154 16.82 -17.65 14.36
CA ILE A 154 15.37 -17.47 14.38
C ILE A 154 15.01 -16.49 13.28
N LEU A 155 14.29 -16.97 12.27
CA LEU A 155 13.81 -16.16 11.15
C LEU A 155 12.36 -15.74 11.41
N GLY A 156 12.15 -14.47 11.72
CA GLY A 156 10.84 -13.83 11.78
C GLY A 156 10.38 -13.35 10.40
N ILE A 157 9.12 -13.64 10.08
CA ILE A 157 8.40 -13.14 8.91
C ILE A 157 7.15 -12.42 9.42
N GLY A 158 7.09 -11.11 9.18
CA GLY A 158 5.87 -10.33 9.33
C GLY A 158 5.29 -10.03 7.95
N LEU A 159 4.13 -10.58 7.64
CA LEU A 159 3.45 -10.40 6.36
C LEU A 159 2.01 -9.95 6.59
N ASN A 160 1.68 -8.80 6.01
CA ASN A 160 0.33 -8.25 6.02
C ASN A 160 -0.52 -8.93 4.94
N VAL A 161 -1.53 -9.71 5.34
CA VAL A 161 -2.37 -10.51 4.43
C VAL A 161 -3.79 -9.94 4.36
N ASN A 162 -4.64 -10.21 5.36
CA ASN A 162 -6.06 -9.86 5.33
C ASN A 162 -6.44 -8.67 6.23
N SER A 163 -5.48 -8.07 6.94
CA SER A 163 -5.76 -6.85 7.71
C SER A 163 -6.06 -5.68 6.79
N ASP A 164 -7.08 -4.91 7.13
CA ASP A 164 -7.30 -3.60 6.56
C ASP A 164 -6.31 -2.60 7.18
N ILE A 165 -5.21 -2.37 6.49
CA ILE A 165 -4.16 -1.46 6.96
C ILE A 165 -4.51 0.00 6.69
N TRP A 166 -5.35 0.26 5.68
CA TRP A 166 -5.72 1.61 5.29
C TRP A 166 -6.80 2.19 6.22
N GLY A 167 -7.56 1.33 6.89
CA GLY A 167 -8.41 1.71 8.01
C GLY A 167 -7.70 1.96 9.34
N GLU A 168 -6.41 1.63 9.48
CA GLU A 168 -5.64 1.84 10.72
C GLU A 168 -4.92 3.21 10.72
N PRO A 169 -5.36 4.18 11.55
CA PRO A 169 -4.72 5.49 11.62
C PRO A 169 -3.23 5.36 11.98
N GLY A 170 -2.36 5.90 11.11
CA GLY A 170 -0.91 5.87 11.30
C GLY A 170 -0.18 4.76 10.56
N LEU A 171 -0.86 3.68 10.14
CA LEU A 171 -0.29 2.69 9.22
C LEU A 171 -0.70 2.90 7.77
N SER A 172 -1.84 3.56 7.52
CA SER A 172 -2.39 3.83 6.19
C SER A 172 -1.37 4.40 5.18
N ARG A 173 -0.40 5.19 5.67
CA ARG A 173 0.64 5.85 4.87
C ARG A 173 1.98 5.10 4.81
N LEU A 174 2.11 4.03 5.58
CA LEU A 174 3.39 3.34 5.82
C LEU A 174 3.37 1.90 5.32
N ALA A 175 2.20 1.28 5.28
CA ALA A 175 2.04 -0.15 5.03
C ALA A 175 0.84 -0.44 4.12
N THR A 176 0.83 -1.65 3.58
CA THR A 176 -0.27 -2.23 2.80
C THR A 176 -0.39 -3.72 3.14
N SER A 177 -1.49 -4.35 2.74
CA SER A 177 -1.74 -5.79 2.89
C SER A 177 -2.11 -6.42 1.56
N ILE A 178 -1.96 -7.74 1.43
CA ILE A 178 -2.39 -8.47 0.22
C ILE A 178 -3.87 -8.22 -0.09
N ARG A 179 -4.73 -8.12 0.93
CA ARG A 179 -6.16 -7.79 0.76
C ARG A 179 -6.36 -6.40 0.17
N CYS A 180 -5.65 -5.39 0.67
CA CYS A 180 -5.69 -4.03 0.10
C CYS A 180 -5.23 -4.05 -1.37
N GLU A 181 -4.18 -4.80 -1.68
CA GLU A 181 -3.61 -4.91 -3.04
C GLU A 181 -4.45 -5.77 -3.99
N LEU A 182 -5.34 -6.62 -3.46
CA LEU A 182 -6.33 -7.38 -4.22
C LEU A 182 -7.73 -6.79 -4.07
N HIS A 183 -7.82 -5.48 -3.80
CA HIS A 183 -9.07 -4.72 -3.84
C HIS A 183 -10.13 -5.30 -2.88
N GLY A 184 -9.72 -5.58 -1.64
CA GLY A 184 -10.59 -6.11 -0.59
C GLY A 184 -10.73 -7.64 -0.57
N LYS A 185 -10.22 -8.36 -1.57
CA LYS A 185 -10.35 -9.82 -1.66
C LYS A 185 -9.50 -10.55 -0.61
N TYR A 186 -10.16 -11.41 0.16
CA TYR A 186 -9.49 -12.29 1.12
C TYR A 186 -8.62 -13.37 0.46
N VAL A 187 -7.50 -13.67 1.12
CA VAL A 187 -6.56 -14.72 0.73
C VAL A 187 -6.48 -15.80 1.82
N SER A 188 -6.48 -17.07 1.39
CA SER A 188 -6.21 -18.19 2.31
C SER A 188 -4.77 -18.12 2.79
N ARG A 189 -4.61 -17.87 4.10
CA ARG A 189 -3.30 -17.78 4.76
C ARG A 189 -2.61 -19.13 4.77
N GLU A 190 -3.36 -20.22 4.83
CA GLU A 190 -2.85 -21.60 4.82
C GLU A 190 -2.18 -21.91 3.48
N LYS A 191 -2.87 -21.65 2.36
CA LYS A 191 -2.30 -21.85 1.02
C LYS A 191 -1.10 -20.95 0.79
N LEU A 192 -1.21 -19.68 1.18
CA LEU A 192 -0.13 -18.72 1.04
C LEU A 192 1.10 -19.12 1.86
N PHE A 193 0.91 -19.45 3.14
CA PHE A 193 2.02 -19.85 4.01
C PHE A 193 2.65 -21.17 3.58
N ALA A 194 1.86 -22.15 3.14
CA ALA A 194 2.38 -23.40 2.56
C ALA A 194 3.29 -23.14 1.35
N GLN A 195 2.88 -22.23 0.46
CA GLN A 195 3.71 -21.83 -0.68
C GLN A 195 4.99 -21.09 -0.25
N ILE A 196 4.90 -20.22 0.77
CA ILE A 196 6.06 -19.54 1.36
C ILE A 196 7.05 -20.54 1.96
N CYS A 197 6.58 -21.53 2.71
CA CYS A 197 7.44 -22.58 3.29
C CYS A 197 8.20 -23.34 2.20
N PHE A 198 7.51 -23.75 1.14
CA PHE A 198 8.14 -24.45 0.00
C PHE A 198 9.18 -23.57 -0.70
N ASN A 199 8.81 -22.33 -1.04
CA ASN A 199 9.73 -21.39 -1.69
C ASN A 199 10.94 -21.05 -0.82
N LEU A 200 10.75 -20.92 0.50
CA LEU A 200 11.83 -20.63 1.44
C LEU A 200 12.84 -21.78 1.49
N GLU A 201 12.36 -23.03 1.57
CA GLU A 201 13.23 -24.21 1.57
C GLU A 201 14.09 -24.30 0.30
N GLU A 202 13.50 -24.02 -0.87
CA GLU A 202 14.24 -23.97 -2.13
C GLU A 202 15.26 -22.82 -2.15
N ASN A 203 14.88 -21.64 -1.67
CA ASN A 203 15.79 -20.49 -1.63
C ASN A 203 16.95 -20.69 -0.65
N LEU A 204 16.76 -21.43 0.44
CA LEU A 204 17.82 -21.74 1.41
C LEU A 204 18.88 -22.70 0.86
N LYS A 205 18.65 -23.36 -0.28
CA LYS A 205 19.62 -24.21 -0.99
C LYS A 205 20.45 -23.41 -2.02
N LYS A 206 20.00 -22.21 -2.41
CA LYS A 206 20.66 -21.40 -3.46
C LYS A 206 21.93 -20.73 -2.96
N ARG A 207 22.85 -20.42 -3.87
CA ARG A 207 24.03 -19.59 -3.56
C ARG A 207 23.66 -18.14 -3.35
N GLN A 208 24.44 -17.44 -2.53
CA GLN A 208 24.28 -16.00 -2.31
C GLN A 208 24.25 -15.18 -3.61
N SER A 209 25.08 -15.52 -4.60
CA SER A 209 25.11 -14.83 -5.91
C SER A 209 23.81 -15.04 -6.71
N GLU A 210 23.17 -16.20 -6.60
CA GLU A 210 21.89 -16.49 -7.24
C GLU A 210 20.77 -15.68 -6.58
N LEU A 211 20.72 -15.69 -5.24
CA LEU A 211 19.77 -14.88 -4.47
C LEU A 211 19.97 -13.38 -4.72
N PHE A 212 21.22 -12.93 -4.87
CA PHE A 212 21.53 -11.53 -5.17
C PHE A 212 21.00 -11.13 -6.55
N SER A 213 21.20 -11.97 -7.57
CA SER A 213 20.65 -11.72 -8.92
C SER A 213 19.13 -11.57 -8.89
N GLU A 214 18.42 -12.53 -8.28
CA GLU A 214 16.96 -12.50 -8.14
C GLU A 214 16.48 -11.29 -7.31
N PHE A 215 17.23 -10.91 -6.27
CA PHE A 215 16.93 -9.72 -5.47
C PHE A 215 17.01 -8.45 -6.32
N CYS A 216 18.05 -8.30 -7.14
CA CYS A 216 18.26 -7.15 -8.01
C CYS A 216 17.19 -7.01 -9.10
N GLU A 217 16.70 -8.12 -9.67
CA GLU A 217 15.61 -8.12 -10.67
C GLU A 217 14.31 -7.50 -10.16
N HIS A 218 14.10 -7.51 -8.84
CA HIS A 218 12.90 -6.96 -8.21
C HIS A 218 13.19 -5.77 -7.31
N HIS A 219 14.41 -5.24 -7.38
CA HIS A 219 14.86 -4.23 -6.46
C HIS A 219 14.19 -2.88 -6.73
N LEU A 220 13.72 -2.26 -5.65
CA LEU A 220 13.10 -0.93 -5.68
C LEU A 220 14.07 0.13 -6.19
N PHE A 221 15.35 0.00 -5.84
CA PHE A 221 16.37 0.96 -6.18
C PHE A 221 17.21 0.51 -7.37
N GLN A 222 17.61 1.47 -8.21
CA GLN A 222 18.43 1.21 -9.40
C GLN A 222 19.72 2.05 -9.36
N PRO A 223 20.84 1.56 -9.94
CA PRO A 223 22.03 2.37 -10.16
C PRO A 223 21.71 3.67 -10.92
N GLY A 224 22.37 4.77 -10.56
CA GLY A 224 22.14 6.12 -11.08
C GLY A 224 20.98 6.87 -10.41
N GLN A 225 20.17 6.21 -9.58
CA GLN A 225 19.04 6.85 -8.91
C GLN A 225 19.50 7.72 -7.74
N GLN A 226 18.91 8.92 -7.63
CA GLN A 226 19.03 9.77 -6.44
C GLN A 226 18.10 9.28 -5.33
N ILE A 227 18.65 9.14 -4.12
CA ILE A 227 17.94 8.66 -2.93
C ILE A 227 18.24 9.52 -1.71
N MET A 228 17.35 9.42 -0.72
CA MET A 228 17.59 9.96 0.61
C MET A 228 18.23 8.87 1.47
N VAL A 229 19.37 9.19 2.07
CA VAL A 229 20.15 8.30 2.92
C VAL A 229 20.05 8.79 4.36
N ASN A 230 19.67 7.88 5.26
CA ASN A 230 19.69 8.17 6.70
C ASN A 230 20.84 7.39 7.33
N SER A 231 21.81 8.09 7.89
CA SER A 231 22.85 7.51 8.73
C SER A 231 22.27 7.19 10.11
N LEU A 232 22.42 5.95 10.53
CA LEU A 232 21.86 5.42 11.77
C LEU A 232 22.76 5.72 12.97
N ARG A 233 24.03 6.03 12.73
CA ARG A 233 25.01 6.35 13.78
C ARG A 233 24.83 7.76 14.31
N ASP A 234 24.73 8.75 13.42
CA ASP A 234 24.67 10.17 13.77
C ASP A 234 23.31 10.83 13.44
N LYS A 235 22.33 10.03 12.97
CA LYS A 235 20.97 10.47 12.62
C LYS A 235 20.93 11.57 11.55
N LYS A 236 21.98 11.69 10.73
CA LYS A 236 21.99 12.64 9.61
C LYS A 236 21.23 12.09 8.40
N HIS A 237 20.66 13.03 7.65
CA HIS A 237 19.95 12.78 6.40
C HIS A 237 20.65 13.54 5.28
N PHE A 238 20.94 12.87 4.18
CA PHE A 238 21.57 13.47 3.00
C PHE A 238 21.15 12.75 1.73
N LYS A 239 21.26 13.45 0.60
CA LYS A 239 21.00 12.88 -0.71
C LYS A 239 22.25 12.21 -1.27
N ALA A 240 22.06 11.12 -1.99
CA ALA A 240 23.15 10.42 -2.66
C ALA A 240 22.65 9.70 -3.92
N GLU A 241 23.56 9.49 -4.86
CA GLU A 241 23.37 8.61 -6.01
C GLU A 241 23.77 7.18 -5.66
N ILE A 242 22.97 6.20 -6.09
CA ILE A 242 23.34 4.79 -5.99
C ILE A 242 24.30 4.45 -7.12
N LEU A 243 25.52 4.03 -6.79
CA LEU A 243 26.49 3.57 -7.79
C LEU A 243 26.30 2.08 -8.10
N GLU A 244 26.24 1.24 -7.08
CA GLU A 244 26.03 -0.21 -7.24
C GLU A 244 25.56 -0.86 -5.93
N PHE A 245 24.93 -2.03 -6.07
CA PHE A 245 24.79 -3.02 -5.00
C PHE A 245 25.75 -4.17 -5.28
N LYS A 246 26.34 -4.74 -4.24
CA LYS A 246 27.29 -5.86 -4.33
C LYS A 246 26.68 -7.14 -3.76
N ASP A 247 27.12 -8.27 -4.26
CA ASP A 247 26.65 -9.60 -3.86
C ASP A 247 26.91 -9.94 -2.39
N ASN A 248 27.83 -9.23 -1.74
CA ASN A 248 28.08 -9.29 -0.29
C ASN A 248 27.11 -8.43 0.55
N TRP A 249 26.04 -7.93 -0.05
CA TRP A 249 25.01 -7.07 0.54
C TRP A 249 25.48 -5.68 0.96
N ASN A 250 26.66 -5.23 0.51
CA ASN A 250 27.03 -3.82 0.57
C ASN A 250 26.46 -3.06 -0.64
N PHE A 251 26.37 -1.74 -0.50
CA PHE A 251 26.09 -0.81 -1.58
C PHE A 251 27.20 0.23 -1.66
N ARG A 252 27.30 0.92 -2.80
CA ARG A 252 28.12 2.12 -2.96
C ARG A 252 27.26 3.31 -3.32
N LEU A 253 27.50 4.43 -2.63
CA LEU A 253 26.76 5.68 -2.82
C LEU A 253 27.73 6.83 -3.08
N LYS A 254 27.37 7.75 -3.99
CA LYS A 254 28.06 9.04 -4.16
C LYS A 254 27.23 10.13 -3.49
N CYS A 255 27.79 10.79 -2.48
CA CYS A 255 27.09 11.86 -1.77
C CYS A 255 26.87 13.09 -2.67
N GLU A 256 25.69 13.70 -2.63
CA GLU A 256 25.42 14.91 -3.40
C GLU A 256 26.33 16.06 -2.93
N GLY A 257 26.97 16.77 -3.87
CA GLY A 257 27.88 17.88 -3.57
C GLY A 257 29.24 17.48 -2.98
N SER A 258 29.60 16.19 -3.01
CA SER A 258 30.88 15.67 -2.52
C SER A 258 31.47 14.62 -3.49
N GLU A 259 32.79 14.45 -3.48
CA GLU A 259 33.47 13.34 -4.16
C GLU A 259 33.59 12.08 -3.27
N GLU A 260 33.07 12.15 -2.05
CA GLU A 260 33.05 11.01 -1.12
C GLU A 260 32.16 9.87 -1.64
N ILE A 261 32.71 8.66 -1.65
CA ILE A 261 31.99 7.43 -1.95
C ILE A 261 31.86 6.61 -0.66
N ILE A 262 30.63 6.32 -0.27
CA ILE A 262 30.33 5.45 0.87
C ILE A 262 30.16 4.03 0.36
N GLU A 263 30.99 3.09 0.83
CA GLU A 263 30.75 1.66 0.66
C GLU A 263 30.37 1.04 2.00
N ASN A 264 29.11 0.64 2.15
CA ASN A 264 28.62 0.11 3.42
C ASN A 264 27.32 -0.70 3.24
N ASN A 265 26.66 -1.07 4.33
CA ASN A 265 25.40 -1.81 4.30
C ASN A 265 24.37 -1.21 5.27
N SER A 266 23.23 -1.89 5.34
CA SER A 266 22.11 -1.47 6.16
C SER A 266 22.42 -1.41 7.66
N THR A 267 23.52 -1.99 8.16
CA THR A 267 23.87 -1.87 9.58
C THR A 267 24.02 -0.39 9.98
N TYR A 268 24.53 0.44 9.08
CA TYR A 268 24.85 1.85 9.34
C TYR A 268 23.94 2.85 8.62
N TYR A 269 23.29 2.44 7.53
CA TYR A 269 22.45 3.35 6.75
C TYR A 269 21.09 2.75 6.42
N SER A 270 20.12 3.61 6.13
CA SER A 270 18.85 3.22 5.50
C SER A 270 18.62 4.07 4.26
N LEU A 271 18.09 3.44 3.21
CA LEU A 271 17.84 4.08 1.92
C LEU A 271 16.34 4.35 1.77
N ARG A 272 15.99 5.55 1.28
CA ARG A 272 14.61 5.98 1.03
C ARG A 272 14.50 6.60 -0.37
N PRO A 273 13.42 6.31 -1.12
CA PRO A 273 13.18 6.96 -2.39
C PRO A 273 13.01 8.47 -2.20
N ILE A 274 13.36 9.24 -3.24
CA ILE A 274 13.00 10.66 -3.34
C ILE A 274 11.90 10.74 -4.41
N PRO A 275 10.65 11.03 -4.03
CA PRO A 275 9.59 11.26 -4.99
C PRO A 275 9.94 12.45 -5.90
N SER A 276 9.79 12.26 -7.21
CA SER A 276 10.10 13.27 -8.23
C SER A 276 8.88 14.07 -8.66
N HIS A 277 7.68 13.66 -8.25
CA HIS A 277 6.42 14.27 -8.66
C HIS A 277 5.55 14.65 -7.46
N VAL A 278 4.66 15.61 -7.68
CA VAL A 278 3.72 16.10 -6.66
C VAL A 278 2.28 15.97 -7.13
N ILE A 279 1.42 15.49 -6.23
CA ILE A 279 -0.03 15.56 -6.34
C ILE A 279 -0.51 16.58 -5.32
N TYR A 280 -1.25 17.59 -5.76
CA TYR A 280 -1.82 18.60 -4.87
C TYR A 280 -3.30 18.36 -4.64
N ILE A 281 -3.73 18.40 -3.38
CA ILE A 281 -5.14 18.45 -2.99
C ILE A 281 -5.45 19.89 -2.56
N ILE A 282 -6.36 20.55 -3.26
CA ILE A 282 -6.83 21.88 -2.89
C ILE A 282 -7.90 21.77 -1.80
N ARG A 283 -7.70 22.54 -0.72
CA ARG A 283 -8.70 22.74 0.34
C ARG A 283 -9.49 24.02 0.06
N ASN A 284 -10.79 23.90 -0.15
CA ASN A 284 -11.67 25.06 -0.23
C ASN A 284 -12.04 25.53 1.19
N GLY A 285 -11.85 26.82 1.48
CA GLY A 285 -11.88 27.37 2.84
C GLY A 285 -13.29 27.56 3.38
N GLY A 286 -13.61 26.89 4.50
CA GLY A 286 -14.78 27.13 5.34
C GLY A 286 -14.62 26.44 6.69
N HIS A 287 -15.12 27.07 7.76
CA HIS A 287 -14.85 26.72 9.17
C HIS A 287 -15.29 25.32 9.64
N ASP A 288 -15.94 24.49 8.81
CA ASP A 288 -16.59 23.25 9.28
C ASP A 288 -16.48 22.00 8.37
N LYS A 289 -15.47 21.91 7.49
CA LYS A 289 -15.35 20.77 6.53
C LYS A 289 -13.97 20.13 6.45
N THR A 290 -13.44 19.67 7.58
CA THR A 290 -12.13 19.00 7.64
C THR A 290 -12.15 17.54 7.15
N SER A 291 -13.27 16.82 7.25
CA SER A 291 -13.31 15.36 7.01
C SER A 291 -13.08 14.92 5.56
N SER A 292 -13.64 15.62 4.57
CA SER A 292 -13.64 15.19 3.16
C SER A 292 -12.26 15.25 2.49
N SER A 293 -11.60 16.40 2.56
CA SER A 293 -10.22 16.54 2.04
C SER A 293 -9.20 15.67 2.79
N LEU A 294 -9.44 15.39 4.08
CA LEU A 294 -8.63 14.44 4.86
C LEU A 294 -8.83 13.01 4.36
N LEU A 295 -10.08 12.60 4.10
CA LEU A 295 -10.39 11.27 3.61
C LEU A 295 -9.80 11.03 2.21
N LEU A 296 -9.92 12.01 1.32
CA LEU A 296 -9.26 11.97 0.01
C LEU A 296 -7.74 11.90 0.15
N MET A 297 -7.13 12.66 1.05
CA MET A 297 -5.69 12.54 1.31
C MET A 297 -5.31 11.11 1.73
N GLU A 298 -6.07 10.47 2.62
CA GLU A 298 -5.81 9.09 3.04
C GLU A 298 -5.98 8.10 1.89
N ILE A 299 -7.04 8.22 1.08
CA ILE A 299 -7.26 7.38 -0.11
C ILE A 299 -6.13 7.55 -1.14
N PHE A 300 -5.72 8.78 -1.41
CA PHE A 300 -4.64 9.02 -2.35
C PHE A 300 -3.32 8.46 -1.83
N LEU A 301 -3.02 8.68 -0.54
CA LEU A 301 -1.82 8.12 0.06
C LEU A 301 -1.82 6.60 0.01
N SER A 302 -2.97 5.93 0.15
CA SER A 302 -3.05 4.47 0.09
C SER A 302 -2.94 3.89 -1.33
N LEU A 303 -3.44 4.61 -2.34
CA LEU A 303 -3.50 4.13 -3.71
C LEU A 303 -2.28 4.46 -4.57
N ILE A 304 -1.61 5.59 -4.34
CA ILE A 304 -0.52 6.03 -5.22
C ILE A 304 0.82 5.35 -4.90
N ASP A 305 1.73 5.35 -5.87
CA ASP A 305 3.12 5.02 -5.64
C ASP A 305 3.86 6.15 -4.91
N THR A 306 3.95 6.04 -3.59
CA THR A 306 4.64 7.02 -2.74
C THR A 306 6.16 7.02 -2.92
N THR A 307 6.72 6.12 -3.73
CA THR A 307 8.13 6.19 -4.16
C THR A 307 8.35 7.19 -5.30
N GLN A 308 7.28 7.53 -6.03
CA GLN A 308 7.32 8.44 -7.18
C GLN A 308 6.60 9.76 -6.90
N TYR A 309 5.52 9.72 -6.11
CA TYR A 309 4.64 10.85 -5.85
C TYR A 309 4.64 11.26 -4.38
N THR A 310 4.63 12.57 -4.13
CA THR A 310 4.27 13.15 -2.83
C THR A 310 2.89 13.77 -2.93
N VAL A 311 1.99 13.50 -1.98
CA VAL A 311 0.71 14.20 -1.87
C VAL A 311 0.86 15.38 -0.90
N LYS A 312 0.42 16.56 -1.32
CA LYS A 312 0.46 17.78 -0.52
C LYS A 312 -0.87 18.51 -0.58
N TYR A 313 -1.17 19.29 0.44
CA TYR A 313 -2.21 20.29 0.31
C TYR A 313 -1.67 21.52 -0.43
N LEU A 314 -2.53 22.13 -1.24
CA LEU A 314 -2.27 23.42 -1.87
C LEU A 314 -3.31 24.43 -1.38
N ASN A 315 -2.85 25.51 -0.76
CA ASN A 315 -3.74 26.58 -0.32
C ASN A 315 -4.05 27.51 -1.49
N LEU A 316 -5.25 28.12 -1.47
CA LEU A 316 -5.69 29.02 -2.53
C LEU A 316 -4.74 30.22 -2.76
N HIS A 317 -4.12 30.73 -1.69
CA HIS A 317 -3.13 31.81 -1.77
C HIS A 317 -1.89 31.41 -2.59
N ASP A 318 -1.44 30.16 -2.47
CA ASP A 318 -0.19 29.69 -3.08
C ASP A 318 -0.36 29.36 -4.57
N ILE A 319 -1.60 29.20 -5.03
CA ILE A 319 -1.93 28.92 -6.44
C ILE A 319 -1.46 30.08 -7.33
N GLN A 320 -1.54 31.32 -6.86
CA GLN A 320 -1.23 32.51 -7.67
C GLN A 320 0.25 32.67 -8.02
N ASN A 321 1.16 31.97 -7.32
CA ASN A 321 2.59 32.14 -7.47
C ASN A 321 3.24 31.20 -8.49
N ASP A 322 2.48 30.28 -9.11
CA ASP A 322 2.89 29.30 -10.13
C ASP A 322 4.04 28.34 -9.79
N ASP A 323 4.82 28.56 -8.73
CA ASP A 323 5.92 27.70 -8.27
C ASP A 323 5.47 26.24 -8.05
N TRP A 324 4.22 26.07 -7.59
CA TRP A 324 3.60 24.78 -7.32
C TRP A 324 3.46 23.91 -8.57
N GLN A 325 3.42 24.49 -9.77
CA GLN A 325 3.25 23.73 -11.01
C GLN A 325 4.47 22.86 -11.33
N THR A 326 5.65 23.27 -10.86
CA THR A 326 6.91 22.53 -11.09
C THR A 326 6.82 21.14 -10.47
N TYR A 327 7.02 20.10 -11.29
CA TYR A 327 6.87 18.68 -10.92
C TYR A 327 5.44 18.24 -10.51
N CYS A 328 4.45 19.14 -10.54
CA CYS A 328 3.07 18.76 -10.31
C CYS A 328 2.55 17.92 -11.48
N LYS A 329 1.94 16.77 -11.16
CA LYS A 329 1.31 15.89 -12.15
C LYS A 329 -0.20 15.94 -12.10
N LEU A 330 -0.77 16.08 -10.91
CA LEU A 330 -2.20 16.06 -10.68
C LEU A 330 -2.59 17.07 -9.61
N VAL A 331 -3.65 17.82 -9.88
CA VAL A 331 -4.38 18.62 -8.89
C VAL A 331 -5.74 17.98 -8.63
N VAL A 332 -6.13 17.86 -7.37
CA VAL A 332 -7.41 17.32 -6.92
C VAL A 332 -8.17 18.41 -6.18
N ILE A 333 -9.40 18.68 -6.61
CA ILE A 333 -10.33 19.60 -5.95
C ILE A 333 -11.39 18.76 -5.26
N SER A 334 -11.27 18.68 -3.94
CA SER A 334 -12.03 17.76 -3.06
C SER A 334 -13.50 18.13 -2.85
N ASP A 335 -13.84 19.42 -2.84
CA ASP A 335 -15.23 19.89 -2.73
C ASP A 335 -15.37 21.26 -3.41
N ASN A 336 -16.24 21.31 -4.43
CA ASN A 336 -16.71 22.55 -5.04
C ASN A 336 -18.23 22.69 -4.90
N SER A 337 -18.73 22.61 -3.66
CA SER A 337 -20.16 22.73 -3.32
C SER A 337 -20.76 24.11 -3.58
N GLU A 338 -19.93 25.13 -3.79
CA GLU A 338 -20.35 26.48 -4.17
C GLU A 338 -19.69 26.82 -5.52
N GLU A 339 -20.34 27.64 -6.34
CA GLU A 339 -19.70 28.28 -7.49
C GLU A 339 -18.53 29.13 -6.99
N SER A 340 -17.37 28.51 -6.80
CA SER A 340 -16.24 29.19 -6.23
C SER A 340 -15.63 30.09 -7.30
N ASP A 341 -15.92 31.39 -7.22
CA ASP A 341 -15.44 32.38 -8.19
C ASP A 341 -13.92 32.34 -8.39
N TRP A 342 -13.17 31.95 -7.34
CA TRP A 342 -11.71 31.77 -7.43
C TRP A 342 -11.29 30.75 -8.49
N LEU A 343 -12.06 29.68 -8.69
CA LEU A 343 -11.73 28.66 -9.68
C LEU A 343 -11.99 29.21 -11.09
N LYS A 344 -13.10 29.96 -11.29
CA LYS A 344 -13.43 30.61 -12.57
C LYS A 344 -12.34 31.60 -13.00
N SER A 345 -11.76 32.32 -12.03
CA SER A 345 -10.71 33.31 -12.25
C SER A 345 -9.28 32.76 -12.13
N SER A 346 -9.08 31.44 -11.98
CA SER A 346 -7.72 30.88 -11.80
C SER A 346 -7.02 30.66 -13.14
N ASP A 347 -6.31 31.67 -13.63
CA ASP A 347 -5.48 31.56 -14.83
C ASP A 347 -4.30 30.60 -14.63
N SER A 348 -3.77 30.52 -13.41
CA SER A 348 -2.74 29.55 -13.02
C SER A 348 -3.17 28.10 -13.27
N LEU A 349 -4.35 27.69 -12.79
CA LEU A 349 -4.86 26.32 -13.01
C LEU A 349 -5.15 26.03 -14.48
N LYS A 350 -5.71 27.02 -15.21
CA LYS A 350 -5.93 26.88 -16.65
C LYS A 350 -4.61 26.72 -17.40
N SER A 351 -3.59 27.50 -17.02
CA SER A 351 -2.24 27.41 -17.57
C SER A 351 -1.62 26.05 -17.29
N PHE A 352 -1.68 25.57 -16.05
CA PHE A 352 -1.20 24.25 -15.65
C PHE A 352 -1.78 23.14 -16.53
N VAL A 353 -3.12 23.07 -16.65
CA VAL A 353 -3.77 22.05 -17.49
C VAL A 353 -3.42 22.27 -18.97
N ASN A 354 -3.44 23.49 -19.48
CA ASN A 354 -3.05 23.78 -20.87
C ASN A 354 -1.65 23.28 -21.22
N ASN A 355 -0.72 23.30 -20.25
CA ASN A 355 0.67 22.87 -20.39
C ASN A 355 0.88 21.38 -20.04
N GLY A 356 -0.18 20.56 -20.02
CA GLY A 356 -0.07 19.12 -19.82
C GLY A 356 -0.36 18.65 -18.39
N GLY A 357 -0.72 19.55 -17.48
CA GLY A 357 -1.19 19.20 -16.15
C GLY A 357 -2.50 18.40 -16.18
N ARG A 358 -2.80 17.70 -15.07
CA ARG A 358 -4.02 16.92 -14.90
C ARG A 358 -4.85 17.44 -13.74
N LEU A 359 -6.16 17.46 -13.91
CA LEU A 359 -7.09 17.96 -12.90
C LEU A 359 -8.20 16.95 -12.63
N LEU A 360 -8.39 16.59 -11.36
CA LEU A 360 -9.57 15.89 -10.87
C LEU A 360 -10.40 16.87 -10.06
N THR A 361 -11.69 16.98 -10.37
CA THR A 361 -12.60 17.85 -9.63
C THR A 361 -13.90 17.12 -9.32
N MET A 362 -14.38 17.31 -8.09
CA MET A 362 -15.61 16.74 -7.56
C MET A 362 -16.62 17.86 -7.28
N GLY A 363 -17.88 17.70 -7.69
CA GLY A 363 -18.95 18.69 -7.47
C GLY A 363 -19.19 19.66 -8.65
N GLN A 364 -19.59 20.91 -8.37
CA GLN A 364 -19.93 21.91 -9.41
C GLN A 364 -18.68 22.54 -10.04
N SER A 365 -18.10 21.96 -11.09
CA SER A 365 -16.90 22.53 -11.75
C SER A 365 -17.09 22.97 -13.20
N SER A 366 -18.32 22.91 -13.70
CA SER A 366 -18.72 23.27 -15.08
C SER A 366 -18.48 24.74 -15.45
N SER A 367 -18.27 25.64 -14.48
CA SER A 367 -18.09 27.07 -14.72
C SER A 367 -16.68 27.47 -15.18
N VAL A 368 -15.69 26.58 -15.08
CA VAL A 368 -14.26 26.93 -15.28
C VAL A 368 -13.70 26.35 -16.57
N PHE A 369 -14.10 25.13 -16.87
CA PHE A 369 -13.78 24.44 -18.11
C PHE A 369 -15.12 24.19 -18.81
N PRO A 370 -15.44 24.95 -19.88
CA PRO A 370 -16.78 24.96 -20.42
C PRO A 370 -17.20 23.56 -20.87
N ILE A 371 -18.16 23.00 -20.14
CA ILE A 371 -19.03 21.93 -20.60
C ILE A 371 -20.35 22.59 -20.97
N THR A 372 -20.94 22.17 -22.07
CA THR A 372 -22.23 22.65 -22.58
C THR A 372 -23.36 22.29 -21.61
N GLN A 373 -23.50 23.05 -20.52
CA GLN A 373 -24.52 22.95 -19.46
C GLN A 373 -24.46 21.73 -18.54
N GLN A 374 -24.69 21.99 -17.25
CA GLN A 374 -24.87 21.02 -16.17
C GLN A 374 -26.36 20.88 -15.90
N PHE A 375 -26.89 19.65 -15.87
CA PHE A 375 -28.25 19.43 -15.36
C PHE A 375 -28.15 19.07 -13.88
N VAL A 376 -28.97 19.73 -13.07
CA VAL A 376 -29.15 19.43 -11.66
C VAL A 376 -30.43 18.62 -11.55
N ALA A 377 -30.30 17.30 -11.45
CA ALA A 377 -31.45 16.45 -11.27
C ALA A 377 -31.86 16.47 -9.78
N LYS A 378 -33.01 17.07 -9.49
CA LYS A 378 -33.64 17.03 -8.17
C LYS A 378 -34.28 15.66 -7.99
N THR A 379 -33.93 14.94 -6.92
CA THR A 379 -34.76 13.79 -6.50
C THR A 379 -36.15 14.29 -6.12
N ASN A 380 -37.21 13.64 -6.61
CA ASN A 380 -38.60 14.02 -6.32
C ASN A 380 -38.85 14.17 -4.80
N ASN A 381 -39.51 15.27 -4.44
CA ASN A 381 -39.83 15.75 -3.09
C ASN A 381 -40.78 14.86 -2.24
N ASN A 382 -40.84 13.54 -2.44
CA ASN A 382 -41.78 12.68 -1.71
C ASN A 382 -41.10 11.59 -0.88
N LEU A 383 -40.01 11.93 -0.19
CA LEU A 383 -39.49 11.13 0.92
C LEU A 383 -39.14 12.08 2.05
N ASP A 384 -40.16 12.50 2.77
CA ASP A 384 -40.06 12.92 4.17
C ASP A 384 -39.45 11.73 4.92
N ASP A 385 -38.20 11.84 5.35
CA ASP A 385 -37.67 11.21 6.57
C ASP A 385 -36.25 11.75 6.84
N GLY A 386 -36.09 12.33 8.02
CA GLY A 386 -34.98 13.22 8.39
C GLY A 386 -33.57 12.75 8.04
N GLY A 387 -32.83 13.58 7.30
CA GLY A 387 -31.36 13.61 7.31
C GLY A 387 -30.62 12.28 7.11
N GLY A 388 -31.14 11.35 6.30
CA GLY A 388 -30.56 10.03 6.09
C GLY A 388 -29.53 9.96 4.94
N LEU A 389 -28.53 9.07 5.08
CA LEU A 389 -27.63 8.59 4.02
C LEU A 389 -28.45 8.09 2.82
N LYS A 390 -28.23 8.63 1.61
CA LYS A 390 -28.87 8.15 0.37
C LYS A 390 -27.91 7.24 -0.40
N LEU A 391 -28.43 6.18 -1.03
CA LEU A 391 -27.67 5.39 -2.00
C LEU A 391 -27.65 6.10 -3.35
N ILE A 392 -26.46 6.26 -3.91
CA ILE A 392 -26.25 6.61 -5.32
C ILE A 392 -25.70 5.35 -5.99
N GLU A 393 -26.39 4.93 -7.05
CA GLU A 393 -25.93 3.85 -7.91
C GLU A 393 -25.32 4.44 -9.19
N VAL A 394 -24.12 4.01 -9.52
CA VAL A 394 -23.36 4.42 -10.69
C VAL A 394 -22.91 3.17 -11.44
N GLU A 395 -23.14 3.11 -12.75
CA GLU A 395 -22.58 2.08 -13.62
C GLU A 395 -21.17 2.49 -14.07
N LEU A 396 -20.17 1.68 -13.73
CA LEU A 396 -18.76 1.84 -14.11
C LEU A 396 -18.31 0.61 -14.92
N GLY A 397 -18.05 0.78 -16.23
CA GLY A 397 -17.57 -0.29 -17.08
C GLY A 397 -18.48 -1.54 -17.10
N GLY A 398 -19.80 -1.36 -17.03
CA GLY A 398 -20.78 -2.44 -17.00
C GLY A 398 -21.01 -3.07 -15.63
N LYS A 399 -20.41 -2.53 -14.56
CA LYS A 399 -20.65 -2.96 -13.17
C LYS A 399 -21.36 -1.86 -12.40
N ASN A 400 -22.36 -2.23 -11.60
CA ASN A 400 -23.05 -1.29 -10.74
C ASN A 400 -22.25 -1.07 -9.44
N PHE A 401 -22.04 0.18 -9.11
CA PHE A 401 -21.42 0.67 -7.89
C PHE A 401 -22.46 1.43 -7.08
N ALA A 402 -22.82 0.89 -5.93
CA ALA A 402 -23.85 1.43 -5.06
C ALA A 402 -23.18 2.04 -3.81
N GLN A 403 -22.94 3.34 -3.82
CA GLN A 403 -22.36 4.04 -2.68
C GLN A 403 -23.45 4.67 -1.82
N LYS A 404 -23.45 4.36 -0.51
CA LYS A 404 -24.14 5.19 0.49
C LYS A 404 -23.35 6.47 0.66
N ILE A 405 -23.75 7.55 0.00
CA ILE A 405 -23.13 8.86 0.17
C ILE A 405 -23.93 9.59 1.25
N PRO A 406 -23.27 10.20 2.26
CA PRO A 406 -23.91 11.22 3.06
C PRO A 406 -24.17 12.41 2.15
N LEU A 407 -25.32 12.41 1.47
CA LEU A 407 -25.90 13.59 0.84
C LEU A 407 -26.40 14.54 1.95
N CYS A 408 -25.50 14.90 2.88
CA CYS A 408 -25.81 15.83 3.95
C CYS A 408 -25.93 17.27 3.44
N TYR A 409 -25.63 17.56 2.17
CA TYR A 409 -25.76 18.89 1.62
C TYR A 409 -26.38 18.87 0.23
N ARG A 410 -27.71 19.04 0.21
CA ARG A 410 -28.58 19.41 -0.91
C ARG A 410 -28.90 18.28 -1.92
N ASP A 411 -30.18 18.19 -2.27
CA ASP A 411 -30.82 17.17 -3.12
C ASP A 411 -30.39 17.18 -4.59
N THR A 412 -29.09 17.12 -4.87
CA THR A 412 -28.56 17.35 -6.22
C THR A 412 -27.43 16.39 -6.55
N TYR A 413 -27.68 15.43 -7.45
CA TYR A 413 -26.62 14.75 -8.19
C TYR A 413 -26.31 15.55 -9.45
N TYR A 414 -25.03 15.75 -9.73
CA TYR A 414 -24.59 16.54 -10.87
C TYR A 414 -24.38 15.64 -12.08
N SER A 415 -25.01 15.98 -13.21
CA SER A 415 -24.76 15.32 -14.48
C SER A 415 -24.09 16.24 -15.48
N PHE A 416 -23.34 15.64 -16.41
CA PHE A 416 -22.59 16.37 -17.44
C PHE A 416 -23.16 16.08 -18.82
N ASN A 417 -23.34 17.13 -19.62
CA ASN A 417 -23.47 16.95 -21.06
C ASN A 417 -22.10 16.62 -21.65
N THR A 418 -22.07 15.80 -22.70
CA THR A 418 -20.83 15.30 -23.29
C THR A 418 -20.74 15.67 -24.75
N GLU A 419 -19.55 16.09 -25.18
CA GLU A 419 -19.19 16.19 -26.58
C GLU A 419 -18.70 14.83 -27.11
N THR A 420 -18.66 14.64 -28.43
CA THR A 420 -18.19 13.38 -29.04
C THR A 420 -16.73 13.04 -28.72
N SER A 421 -15.93 14.03 -28.34
CA SER A 421 -14.53 13.86 -27.93
C SER A 421 -14.37 13.44 -26.47
N ASP A 422 -15.43 13.52 -25.67
CA ASP A 422 -15.36 13.26 -24.24
C ASP A 422 -15.44 11.76 -23.97
N GLN A 423 -14.68 11.29 -22.99
CA GLN A 423 -14.74 9.92 -22.53
C GLN A 423 -15.63 9.82 -21.30
N ILE A 424 -16.71 9.06 -21.40
CA ILE A 424 -17.61 8.76 -20.28
C ILE A 424 -17.00 7.63 -19.46
N LEU A 425 -16.73 7.90 -18.19
CA LEU A 425 -16.23 6.88 -17.26
C LEU A 425 -17.36 6.21 -16.49
N ALA A 426 -18.39 6.97 -16.13
CA ALA A 426 -19.46 6.48 -15.26
C ALA A 426 -20.79 7.18 -15.53
N LYS A 427 -21.90 6.48 -15.31
CA LYS A 427 -23.27 7.01 -15.43
C LYS A 427 -24.10 6.66 -14.21
N TYR A 428 -25.03 7.51 -13.81
CA TYR A 428 -26.00 7.19 -12.77
C TYR A 428 -26.93 6.08 -13.27
N ASN A 429 -27.21 5.11 -12.40
CA ASN A 429 -28.19 4.05 -12.65
C ASN A 429 -29.61 4.59 -12.43
N ASP A 430 -30.00 5.58 -13.23
CA ASP A 430 -31.34 6.14 -13.27
C ASP A 430 -32.02 5.87 -14.62
N ALA A 431 -33.32 6.16 -14.71
CA ALA A 431 -34.10 5.92 -15.93
C ALA A 431 -33.59 6.68 -17.17
N GLN A 432 -32.76 7.71 -16.97
CA GLN A 432 -32.23 8.57 -18.03
C GLN A 432 -30.75 8.29 -18.32
N ASN A 433 -30.11 7.42 -17.53
CA ASN A 433 -28.71 7.03 -17.60
C ASN A 433 -27.76 8.24 -17.67
N HIS A 434 -27.99 9.22 -16.80
CA HIS A 434 -27.25 10.48 -16.78
C HIS A 434 -25.74 10.26 -16.58
N VAL A 435 -24.89 11.07 -17.23
CA VAL A 435 -23.42 10.96 -17.08
C VAL A 435 -22.99 11.47 -15.70
N ALA A 436 -22.34 10.61 -14.93
CA ALA A 436 -21.86 10.89 -13.57
C ALA A 436 -20.38 11.25 -13.52
N MET A 437 -19.60 10.80 -14.51
CA MET A 437 -18.17 11.08 -14.60
C MET A 437 -17.69 11.12 -16.05
N VAL A 438 -16.93 12.15 -16.38
CA VAL A 438 -16.41 12.40 -17.73
C VAL A 438 -14.96 12.87 -17.68
N THR A 439 -14.17 12.45 -18.66
CA THR A 439 -12.85 13.01 -18.93
C THR A 439 -12.81 13.74 -20.26
N LYS A 440 -12.07 14.86 -20.28
CA LYS A 440 -11.95 15.75 -21.43
C LYS A 440 -10.51 16.24 -21.60
N GLN A 441 -10.10 16.39 -22.86
CA GLN A 441 -8.83 17.04 -23.22
C GLN A 441 -8.99 18.57 -23.10
N TYR A 442 -8.03 19.23 -22.45
CA TYR A 442 -8.00 20.69 -22.33
C TYR A 442 -6.56 21.19 -22.57
N GLY A 443 -6.36 21.87 -23.71
CA GLY A 443 -5.01 22.16 -24.20
C GLY A 443 -4.19 20.87 -24.36
N GLN A 444 -2.98 20.82 -23.79
CA GLN A 444 -2.14 19.62 -23.75
C GLN A 444 -2.48 18.70 -22.56
N GLY A 445 -3.34 19.15 -21.64
CA GLY A 445 -3.73 18.44 -20.42
C GLY A 445 -5.04 17.68 -20.50
N ARG A 446 -5.44 17.08 -19.38
CA ARG A 446 -6.73 16.42 -19.23
C ARG A 446 -7.39 16.77 -17.90
N ILE A 447 -8.72 16.72 -17.93
CA ILE A 447 -9.57 17.02 -16.78
C ILE A 447 -10.53 15.84 -16.60
N CYS A 448 -10.69 15.38 -15.37
CA CYS A 448 -11.71 14.44 -14.94
C CYS A 448 -12.68 15.17 -14.03
N MET A 449 -13.96 15.10 -14.37
CA MET A 449 -15.04 15.73 -13.62
C MET A 449 -15.96 14.66 -13.05
N CYS A 450 -16.17 14.71 -11.73
CA CYS A 450 -16.98 13.76 -10.99
C CYS A 450 -18.18 14.48 -10.35
N GLY A 451 -19.38 14.00 -10.66
CA GLY A 451 -20.63 14.62 -10.22
C GLY A 451 -21.04 14.26 -8.79
N PHE A 452 -20.25 13.42 -8.12
CA PHE A 452 -20.45 12.95 -6.75
C PHE A 452 -19.10 12.90 -6.01
N ASN A 453 -19.12 12.63 -4.71
CA ASN A 453 -17.91 12.50 -3.91
C ASN A 453 -17.65 11.02 -3.53
N PRO A 454 -16.64 10.35 -4.12
CA PRO A 454 -16.32 8.95 -3.87
C PRO A 454 -15.53 8.74 -2.56
N GLU A 455 -16.11 9.17 -1.44
CA GLU A 455 -15.54 9.08 -0.10
C GLU A 455 -15.99 7.80 0.65
N ILE A 456 -15.51 6.63 0.21
CA ILE A 456 -15.58 5.39 1.01
C ILE A 456 -14.21 5.19 1.69
N ASN A 457 -14.18 4.68 2.91
CA ASN A 457 -12.95 4.15 3.50
C ASN A 457 -13.23 2.74 4.02
N TYR A 458 -12.18 1.92 4.06
CA TYR A 458 -12.18 0.52 4.44
C TYR A 458 -12.75 0.28 5.85
N ILE A 459 -12.64 1.26 6.75
CA ILE A 459 -13.29 1.31 8.09
C ILE A 459 -14.81 1.04 8.03
N ASN A 460 -15.47 1.38 6.92
CA ASN A 460 -16.91 1.17 6.76
C ASN A 460 -17.28 -0.31 6.49
N VAL A 461 -16.32 -1.13 6.06
CA VAL A 461 -16.54 -2.57 5.80
C VAL A 461 -16.56 -3.36 7.10
N ASP A 462 -15.63 -3.06 8.02
CA ASP A 462 -15.45 -3.84 9.24
C ASP A 462 -16.39 -3.41 10.41
N ASN A 463 -16.94 -2.19 10.37
CA ASN A 463 -17.85 -1.67 11.40
C ASN A 463 -19.34 -2.01 11.20
N PHE A 464 -19.72 -2.73 10.14
CA PHE A 464 -21.11 -3.12 9.90
C PHE A 464 -21.42 -4.50 10.52
N SER A 465 -22.24 -4.53 11.57
CA SER A 465 -22.69 -5.75 12.26
C SER A 465 -23.79 -6.53 11.53
N GLY A 466 -23.93 -6.35 10.21
CA GLY A 466 -24.98 -6.95 9.39
C GLY A 466 -24.71 -8.40 8.98
N THR A 467 -25.78 -9.15 8.68
CA THR A 467 -25.74 -10.54 8.22
C THR A 467 -24.91 -10.71 6.92
N ILE A 468 -24.36 -11.93 6.76
CA ILE A 468 -23.42 -12.41 5.71
C ILE A 468 -23.65 -11.91 4.26
N PRO A 469 -24.87 -11.68 3.74
CA PRO A 469 -25.05 -11.14 2.39
C PRO A 469 -24.45 -9.74 2.16
N PHE A 470 -24.37 -8.91 3.22
CA PHE A 470 -23.94 -7.50 3.12
C PHE A 470 -22.41 -7.31 3.06
N HIS A 471 -21.63 -8.29 3.54
CA HIS A 471 -20.16 -8.23 3.53
C HIS A 471 -19.60 -8.31 2.11
N LYS A 472 -20.22 -9.14 1.26
CA LYS A 472 -19.83 -9.27 -0.15
C LYS A 472 -20.10 -7.97 -0.93
N GLU A 473 -21.20 -7.31 -0.63
CA GLU A 473 -21.60 -6.02 -1.22
C GLU A 473 -20.65 -4.88 -0.78
N LEU A 474 -20.14 -4.91 0.45
CA LEU A 474 -19.15 -3.96 0.96
C LEU A 474 -17.72 -4.22 0.41
N GLU A 475 -17.30 -5.48 0.29
CA GLU A 475 -16.08 -5.84 -0.44
C GLU A 475 -16.14 -5.39 -1.90
N GLU A 476 -17.29 -5.59 -2.55
CA GLU A 476 -17.56 -5.07 -3.88
C GLU A 476 -17.48 -3.54 -3.91
N ASN A 477 -17.95 -2.82 -2.88
CA ASN A 477 -17.87 -1.35 -2.85
C ASN A 477 -16.44 -0.80 -2.70
N VAL A 478 -15.60 -1.42 -1.87
CA VAL A 478 -14.17 -1.06 -1.78
C VAL A 478 -13.45 -1.38 -3.08
N PHE A 479 -13.69 -2.58 -3.63
CA PHE A 479 -13.19 -2.96 -4.96
C PHE A 479 -13.59 -1.93 -6.02
N LEU A 480 -14.83 -1.49 -6.01
CA LEU A 480 -15.37 -0.54 -6.97
C LEU A 480 -14.84 0.88 -6.74
N GLN A 481 -14.53 1.29 -5.50
CA GLN A 481 -13.84 2.56 -5.22
C GLN A 481 -12.41 2.55 -5.74
N ASP A 482 -11.63 1.53 -5.42
CA ASP A 482 -10.28 1.37 -5.96
C ASP A 482 -10.32 1.34 -7.49
N LEU A 483 -11.26 0.59 -8.06
CA LEU A 483 -11.48 0.52 -9.50
C LEU A 483 -11.88 1.89 -10.08
N LEU A 484 -12.67 2.69 -9.36
CA LEU A 484 -13.03 4.04 -9.74
C LEU A 484 -11.80 4.93 -9.82
N PHE A 485 -11.01 5.01 -8.74
CA PHE A 485 -9.79 5.82 -8.72
C PHE A 485 -8.74 5.31 -9.72
N PHE A 486 -8.62 3.99 -9.88
CA PHE A 486 -7.78 3.40 -10.92
C PHE A 486 -8.20 3.85 -12.32
N ASN A 487 -9.50 3.82 -12.63
CA ASN A 487 -10.01 4.30 -13.92
C ASN A 487 -9.82 5.81 -14.09
N ILE A 488 -9.98 6.60 -13.03
CA ILE A 488 -9.66 8.03 -13.03
C ILE A 488 -8.19 8.23 -13.36
N PHE A 489 -7.26 7.60 -12.65
CA PHE A 489 -5.82 7.76 -12.89
C PHE A 489 -5.42 7.29 -14.28
N LYS A 490 -5.96 6.17 -14.75
CA LYS A 490 -5.74 5.69 -16.11
C LYS A 490 -6.24 6.68 -17.16
N SER A 491 -7.44 7.23 -16.99
CA SER A 491 -8.02 8.22 -17.91
C SER A 491 -7.27 9.56 -17.92
N LEU A 492 -6.64 9.91 -16.80
CA LEU A 492 -5.80 11.09 -16.65
C LEU A 492 -4.33 10.84 -17.04
N ASP A 493 -3.94 9.64 -17.49
CA ASP A 493 -2.54 9.25 -17.70
C ASP A 493 -1.65 9.51 -16.46
N CYS A 494 -2.19 9.25 -15.26
CA CYS A 494 -1.53 9.40 -13.97
C CYS A 494 -1.28 8.07 -13.24
N TYR A 495 -1.48 6.93 -13.92
CA TYR A 495 -1.30 5.59 -13.34
C TYR A 495 0.17 5.14 -13.32
#